data_AF-Q8VW81-F1
#
_entry.id   AF-Q8VW81-F1
#
_cell.length_a   1.000
_cell.length_b   1.000
_cell.length_c   1.000
_cell.angle_alpha   90.00
_cell.angle_beta   90.00
_cell.angle_gamma   90.00
#
_symmetry.space_group_name_H-M   'P 1'
#
loop_
_entity.id
_entity.type
_entity.pdbx_description
1 polymer ?
#
loop_
_entity_poly.entity_id
_entity_poly.type
_entity_poly.pdbx_seq_one_letter_code
_entity_poly.pdbx_strand_id
1 'polypeptide(L)'
;EFERELISERTVAGLVSARARGRKGGRPFKMTATKLRLAMASMGQPETKVGNLCEELGITRQTLYRHVSPKGELRPDGVKLLSRGSAA
;
A
#
# COMPACT_ATOMS: atom_id res chain seq x y z
N GLU A 1 26.67 15.86 23.88
CA GLU A 1 26.38 16.48 22.57
C GLU A 1 27.09 15.80 21.39
N PHE A 2 28.42 15.86 21.25
CA PHE A 2 29.14 15.39 20.04
C PHE A 2 28.91 13.93 19.62
N GLU A 3 28.89 12.98 20.57
CA GLU A 3 28.68 11.56 20.26
C GLU A 3 27.29 11.27 19.69
N ARG A 4 26.27 12.01 20.14
CA ARG A 4 24.90 11.86 19.66
C ARG A 4 24.77 12.32 18.21
N GLU A 5 25.43 13.43 17.87
CA GLU A 5 25.47 13.95 16.50
C GLU A 5 26.16 12.96 15.56
N LEU A 6 27.30 12.39 15.98
CA LEU A 6 28.03 11.40 15.19
C LEU A 6 27.21 10.12 14.93
N ILE A 7 26.44 9.65 15.92
CA ILE A 7 25.55 8.49 15.77
C ILE A 7 24.38 8.81 14.82
N SER A 8 23.80 10.01 14.94
CA SER A 8 22.72 10.46 14.07
C SER A 8 23.18 10.53 12.61
N GLU A 9 24.33 11.15 12.35
CA GLU A 9 24.90 11.28 11.01
C GLU A 9 25.16 9.91 10.37
N ARG A 10 25.76 8.98 11.12
CA ARG A 10 26.00 7.61 10.66
C ARG A 10 24.70 6.88 10.32
N THR A 11 23.65 7.09 11.12
CA THR A 11 22.33 6.49 10.89
C THR A 11 21.71 7.01 9.60
N VAL A 12 21.78 8.33 9.38
CA VAL A 12 21.28 8.97 8.15
C VAL A 12 22.05 8.46 6.94
N ALA A 13 23.38 8.40 6.99
CA ALA A 13 24.21 7.86 5.92
C ALA A 13 23.84 6.41 5.59
N GLY A 14 23.61 5.57 6.62
CA GLY A 14 23.14 4.19 6.44
C GLY A 14 21.77 4.10 5.77
N LEU A 15 20.82 4.96 6.16
CA LEU A 15 19.50 5.04 5.53
C LEU A 15 19.57 5.47 4.07
N VAL A 16 20.44 6.44 3.74
CA VAL A 16 20.66 6.90 2.37
C VAL A 16 21.24 5.76 1.51
N SER A 17 22.27 5.07 2.00
CA SER A 17 22.84 3.90 1.33
C SER A 17 21.82 2.78 1.12
N ALA A 18 20.95 2.51 2.10
CA ALA A 18 19.87 1.53 1.95
C ALA A 18 18.83 1.94 0.89
N ARG A 19 18.46 3.23 0.83
CA ARG A 19 17.53 3.75 -0.19
C ARG A 19 18.14 3.68 -1.59
N ALA A 20 19.43 3.98 -1.74
CA ALA A 20 20.14 3.86 -3.01
C ALA A 20 20.14 2.41 -3.54
N ARG A 21 20.20 1.42 -2.64
CA ARG A 21 20.01 -0.02 -2.96
C ARG A 21 18.56 -0.43 -3.21
N GLY A 22 17.61 0.50 -3.24
CA GLY A 22 16.21 0.23 -3.55
C GLY A 22 15.32 -0.09 -2.34
N ARG A 23 15.82 -0.07 -1.10
CA ARG A 23 14.93 -0.26 0.07
C ARG A 23 13.97 0.93 0.22
N LYS A 24 12.69 0.66 0.03
CA LYS A 24 11.59 1.58 0.36
C LYS A 24 11.12 1.29 1.79
N GLY A 25 11.75 1.93 2.77
CA GLY A 25 11.43 1.78 4.20
C GLY A 25 10.01 2.24 4.57
N GLY A 26 9.69 2.21 5.87
CA GLY A 26 8.36 2.54 6.39
C GLY A 26 7.44 1.33 6.55
N ARG A 27 6.19 1.56 6.97
CA ARG A 27 5.22 0.48 7.19
C ARG A 27 4.73 -0.09 5.85
N PRO A 28 4.72 -1.42 5.66
CA PRO A 28 4.14 -2.04 4.46
C PRO A 28 2.66 -1.70 4.30
N PHE A 29 2.21 -1.53 3.06
CA PHE A 29 0.78 -1.34 2.77
C PHE A 29 0.00 -2.63 3.03
N LYS A 30 -1.15 -2.52 3.70
CA LYS A 30 -2.07 -3.67 3.89
C LYS A 30 -2.77 -4.10 2.61
N MET A 31 -2.99 -3.14 1.70
CA MET A 31 -3.54 -3.37 0.36
C MET A 31 -2.40 -3.82 -0.56
N THR A 32 -2.62 -4.89 -1.31
CA THR A 32 -1.67 -5.45 -2.29
C THR A 32 -2.32 -5.51 -3.66
N ALA A 33 -1.53 -5.71 -4.72
CA ALA A 33 -2.06 -5.76 -6.08
C ALA A 33 -3.07 -6.91 -6.26
N THR A 34 -2.80 -8.06 -5.63
CA THR A 34 -3.72 -9.20 -5.61
C THR A 34 -5.04 -8.87 -4.92
N LYS A 35 -4.97 -8.27 -3.72
CA LYS A 35 -6.17 -7.84 -2.99
C LYS A 35 -6.97 -6.80 -3.77
N LEU A 36 -6.28 -5.89 -4.46
CA LEU A 36 -6.92 -4.86 -5.28
C LEU A 36 -7.69 -5.47 -6.46
N ARG A 37 -7.10 -6.44 -7.17
CA ARG A 37 -7.79 -7.16 -8.26
C ARG A 37 -9.02 -7.90 -7.76
N LEU A 38 -8.90 -8.59 -6.63
CA LEU A 38 -10.04 -9.28 -6.00
C LEU A 38 -11.13 -8.28 -5.60
N ALA A 39 -10.75 -7.18 -4.94
CA ALA A 39 -11.67 -6.12 -4.56
C ALA A 39 -12.39 -5.51 -5.77
N MET A 40 -11.72 -5.29 -6.90
CA MET A 40 -12.36 -4.80 -8.12
C MET A 40 -13.43 -5.77 -8.64
N ALA A 41 -13.09 -7.07 -8.71
CA ALA A 41 -14.00 -8.10 -9.19
C ALA A 41 -15.23 -8.23 -8.26
N SER A 42 -15.02 -8.26 -6.94
CA SER A 42 -16.10 -8.34 -5.96
C SER A 42 -16.99 -7.10 -5.98
N MET A 43 -16.42 -5.89 -6.02
CA MET A 43 -17.20 -4.65 -6.01
C MET A 43 -18.04 -4.43 -7.27
N GLY A 44 -17.71 -5.10 -8.38
CA GLY A 44 -18.54 -5.11 -9.58
C GLY A 44 -19.80 -5.99 -9.48
N GLN A 45 -19.89 -6.85 -8.46
CA GLN A 45 -21.04 -7.73 -8.25
C GLN A 45 -22.08 -7.05 -7.33
N PRO A 46 -23.37 -7.00 -7.71
CA PRO A 46 -24.42 -6.35 -6.93
C PRO A 46 -24.62 -6.94 -5.52
N GLU A 47 -24.29 -8.23 -5.33
CA GLU A 47 -24.54 -8.96 -4.09
C GLU A 47 -23.42 -8.80 -3.04
N THR A 48 -22.34 -8.09 -3.39
CA THR A 48 -21.17 -8.00 -2.53
C THR A 48 -21.43 -7.15 -1.28
N LYS A 49 -21.34 -7.80 -0.11
CA LYS A 49 -21.35 -7.11 1.18
C LYS A 49 -19.96 -6.56 1.50
N VAL A 50 -19.83 -5.23 1.43
CA VAL A 50 -18.56 -4.53 1.64
C VAL A 50 -17.91 -4.83 2.99
N GLY A 51 -18.71 -5.02 4.05
CA GLY A 51 -18.21 -5.37 5.38
C GLY A 51 -17.43 -6.69 5.37
N ASN A 52 -18.07 -7.76 4.89
CA ASN A 52 -17.49 -9.10 4.80
C ASN A 52 -16.24 -9.10 3.89
N LEU A 53 -16.31 -8.40 2.75
CA LEU A 53 -15.16 -8.25 1.85
C LEU A 53 -13.96 -7.61 2.55
N CYS A 54 -14.19 -6.58 3.36
CA CYS A 54 -13.13 -5.91 4.10
C CYS A 54 -12.51 -6.81 5.18
N GLU A 55 -13.33 -7.59 5.87
CA GLU A 55 -12.89 -8.56 6.89
C GLU A 55 -12.02 -9.65 6.25
N GLU A 56 -12.48 -10.25 5.15
CA GLU A 56 -11.75 -11.28 4.42
C GLU A 56 -10.40 -10.76 3.88
N LEU A 57 -10.39 -9.54 3.33
CA LEU A 57 -9.17 -8.90 2.84
C LEU A 57 -8.27 -8.37 3.98
N GLY A 58 -8.74 -8.33 5.22
CA GLY A 58 -8.03 -7.79 6.39
C GLY A 58 -7.75 -6.28 6.30
N ILE A 59 -8.64 -5.53 5.65
CA ILE A 59 -8.53 -4.08 5.43
C ILE A 59 -9.74 -3.35 6.00
N THR A 60 -9.61 -2.03 6.20
CA THR A 60 -10.77 -1.21 6.58
C THR A 60 -11.57 -0.79 5.35
N ARG A 61 -12.86 -0.48 5.54
CA ARG A 61 -13.72 0.12 4.50
C ARG A 61 -13.09 1.37 3.88
N GLN A 62 -12.46 2.20 4.69
CA GLN A 62 -11.73 3.38 4.22
C GLN A 62 -10.57 3.01 3.28
N THR A 63 -9.83 1.95 3.60
CA THR A 63 -8.74 1.46 2.74
C THR A 63 -9.30 0.96 1.41
N LEU A 64 -10.40 0.21 1.43
CA LEU A 64 -11.06 -0.26 0.21
C LEU A 64 -11.50 0.91 -0.68
N TYR A 65 -12.31 1.83 -0.15
CA TYR A 65 -12.88 2.95 -0.90
C TYR A 65 -11.86 3.96 -1.39
N ARG A 66 -10.67 4.01 -0.80
CA ARG A 66 -9.57 4.82 -1.31
C ARG A 66 -9.04 4.29 -2.64
N HIS A 67 -9.05 2.97 -2.85
CA HIS A 67 -8.47 2.34 -4.04
C HIS A 67 -9.51 1.92 -5.08
N VAL A 68 -10.74 1.59 -4.68
CA VAL A 68 -11.79 1.07 -5.56
C VAL A 68 -13.10 1.83 -5.36
N SER A 69 -13.80 2.14 -6.44
CA SER A 69 -15.14 2.74 -6.40
C SER A 69 -16.22 1.70 -6.07
N PRO A 70 -17.43 2.11 -5.64
CA PRO A 70 -18.56 1.22 -5.46
C PRO A 70 -18.93 0.37 -6.69
N LYS A 71 -18.49 0.78 -7.89
CA LYS A 71 -18.74 0.07 -9.16
C LYS A 71 -17.59 -0.87 -9.57
N GLY A 72 -16.56 -1.01 -8.75
CA GLY A 72 -15.37 -1.81 -9.08
C GLY A 72 -14.29 -1.07 -9.89
N GLU A 73 -14.45 0.23 -10.15
CA GLU A 73 -13.48 1.02 -10.91
C GLU A 73 -12.29 1.43 -10.04
N LEU A 74 -11.11 1.54 -10.65
CA LEU A 74 -9.91 1.98 -9.95
C LEU A 74 -9.92 3.48 -9.65
N ARG A 75 -9.60 3.82 -8.41
CA ARG A 75 -9.28 5.20 -8.00
C ARG A 75 -7.78 5.47 -8.15
N PRO A 76 -7.33 6.74 -8.10
CA PRO A 76 -5.92 7.09 -8.30
C PRO A 76 -4.94 6.30 -7.45
N ASP A 77 -5.28 6.02 -6.18
CA ASP A 77 -4.43 5.23 -5.29
C ASP A 77 -4.35 3.75 -5.70
N GLY A 78 -5.43 3.19 -6.26
CA GLY A 78 -5.44 1.85 -6.85
C GLY A 78 -4.54 1.77 -8.08
N VAL A 79 -4.62 2.77 -8.97
CA VAL A 79 -3.75 2.88 -10.17
C VAL A 79 -2.27 2.99 -9.76
N LYS A 80 -1.97 3.82 -8.76
CA LYS A 80 -0.63 3.97 -8.20
C LYS A 80 -0.09 2.67 -7.60
N LEU A 81 -0.97 1.86 -7.01
CA LEU A 81 -0.58 0.59 -6.42
C LEU A 81 -0.25 -0.46 -7.49
N LEU A 82 -1.01 -0.53 -8.58
CA LEU A 82 -0.74 -1.42 -9.71
C LEU A 82 0.53 -1.02 -10.48
N SER A 83 0.72 0.27 -10.75
CA SER A 83 1.91 0.78 -11.45
C SER A 83 3.21 0.54 -10.66
N ARG A 84 3.16 0.62 -9.32
CA ARG A 84 4.33 0.31 -8.47
C ARG A 84 4.71 -1.17 -8.47
N GLY A 85 3.81 -2.07 -8.82
CA GLY A 85 4.08 -3.52 -8.91
C GLY A 85 4.61 -3.98 -10.26
N SER A 86 4.56 -3.14 -11.30
CA SER A 86 5.08 -3.43 -12.63
C SER A 86 6.56 -3.08 -12.81
N ALA A 87 7.17 -2.41 -11.82
CA ALA A 87 8.60 -2.15 -11.75
C ALA A 87 9.24 -3.22 -10.84
N ALA A 88 9.27 -4.45 -11.34
CA ALA A 88 10.06 -5.55 -10.82
C ALA A 88 10.95 -6.06 -11.95
#